data_AF-A0A3Q1ISN9-F1
#
_entry.id   AF-A0A3Q1ISN9-F1
#
_cell.length_a   1.000
_cell.length_b   1.000
_cell.length_c   1.000
_cell.angle_alpha   90.00
_cell.angle_beta   90.00
_cell.angle_gamma   90.00
#
_symmetry.space_group_name_H-M   'P 1'
#
loop_
_entity.id
_entity.type
_entity.pdbx_description
1 polymer ?
#
loop_
_entity_poly.entity_id
_entity_poly.type
_entity_poly.pdbx_seq_one_letter_code
_entity_poly.pdbx_strand_id
1 'polypeptide(L)'
;MGKGQHKIPTKEELLNKYNGINKFKQDEPGQARFLQSRNLNCIALCEVITSKDLQKHGSIWVCPIPDNVCTRFLFVYENGQVGDVHINTQDARIHREILQVIASKTC
;
A
#
# COMPACT_ATOMS: atom_id res chain seq x y z
N MET A 1 -28.68 -25.21 10.66
CA MET A 1 -27.57 -25.49 9.72
C MET A 1 -27.80 -24.69 8.44
N GLY A 2 -27.29 -23.46 8.36
CA GLY A 2 -27.54 -22.55 7.25
C GLY A 2 -26.64 -22.85 6.06
N LYS A 3 -27.21 -23.28 4.93
CA LYS A 3 -26.50 -23.42 3.65
C LYS A 3 -26.55 -22.07 2.92
N GLY A 4 -25.65 -21.17 3.26
CA GLY A 4 -25.43 -19.94 2.49
C GLY A 4 -24.61 -20.26 1.23
N GLN A 5 -25.26 -20.39 0.08
CA GLN A 5 -24.54 -20.42 -1.20
C GLN A 5 -24.06 -18.99 -1.50
N HIS A 6 -22.80 -18.70 -1.18
CA HIS A 6 -22.16 -17.48 -1.67
C HIS A 6 -21.84 -17.67 -3.15
N LYS A 7 -22.66 -17.06 -4.02
CA LYS A 7 -22.31 -16.91 -5.44
C LYS A 7 -21.15 -15.94 -5.55
N ILE A 8 -20.06 -16.37 -6.17
CA ILE A 8 -18.92 -15.51 -6.51
C ILE A 8 -19.39 -14.61 -7.66
N PRO A 9 -19.41 -13.27 -7.48
CA PRO A 9 -19.81 -12.36 -8.54
C PRO A 9 -18.84 -12.42 -9.71
N THR A 10 -19.37 -12.27 -10.93
CA THR A 10 -18.53 -12.26 -12.13
C THR A 10 -17.71 -10.97 -12.22
N LYS A 11 -16.65 -11.00 -13.03
CA LYS A 11 -15.79 -9.83 -13.26
C LYS A 11 -16.60 -8.62 -13.73
N GLU A 12 -17.60 -8.86 -14.56
CA GLU A 12 -18.52 -7.86 -15.11
C GLU A 12 -19.40 -7.24 -14.01
N GLU A 13 -19.91 -8.06 -13.08
CA GLU A 13 -20.70 -7.60 -11.94
C GLU A 13 -19.87 -6.76 -10.96
N LEU A 14 -18.62 -7.15 -10.72
CA LEU A 14 -17.69 -6.38 -9.88
C LEU A 14 -17.38 -5.03 -10.52
N LEU A 15 -17.06 -5.00 -11.82
CA LEU A 15 -16.79 -3.75 -12.55
C LEU A 15 -17.95 -2.76 -12.43
N ASN A 16 -19.19 -3.22 -12.66
CA ASN A 16 -20.36 -2.36 -12.56
C ASN A 16 -20.60 -1.83 -11.13
N LYS A 17 -20.31 -2.64 -10.11
CA LYS A 17 -20.52 -2.26 -8.69
C LYS A 17 -19.49 -1.24 -8.20
N TYR A 18 -18.22 -1.39 -8.58
CA TYR A 18 -17.14 -0.48 -8.16
C TYR A 18 -17.06 0.80 -9.00
N ASN A 19 -17.55 0.79 -10.24
CA ASN A 19 -17.58 1.98 -11.10
C ASN A 19 -18.54 3.09 -10.59
N GLY A 20 -19.52 2.76 -9.73
CA GLY A 20 -20.42 3.74 -9.13
C GLY A 20 -19.76 4.64 -8.07
N ILE A 21 -18.70 4.15 -7.41
CA ILE A 21 -17.97 4.89 -6.36
C ILE A 21 -17.02 5.93 -6.98
N ASN A 22 -16.66 5.76 -8.25
CA ASN A 22 -15.72 6.62 -8.98
C ASN A 22 -16.38 7.75 -9.78
N LYS A 23 -17.54 8.28 -9.34
CA LYS A 23 -18.04 9.58 -9.82
C LYS A 23 -17.29 10.74 -9.14
N PHE A 24 -15.96 10.71 -9.21
CA PHE A 24 -15.15 11.92 -9.06
C PHE A 24 -14.98 12.56 -10.43
N LYS A 25 -15.06 13.89 -10.44
CA LYS A 25 -15.14 14.79 -11.59
C LYS A 25 -14.25 14.34 -12.76
N GLN A 26 -14.79 14.41 -13.98
CA GLN A 26 -14.03 14.28 -15.22
C GLN A 26 -12.91 15.33 -15.23
N ASP A 27 -11.71 14.94 -14.83
CA ASP A 27 -10.50 15.63 -15.24
C ASP A 27 -10.22 15.32 -16.73
N GLU A 28 -9.58 16.27 -17.40
CA GLU A 28 -9.40 16.41 -18.84
C GLU A 28 -9.03 15.11 -19.61
N PRO A 29 -9.41 15.01 -20.90
CA PRO A 29 -9.07 13.88 -21.76
C PRO A 29 -7.57 13.87 -22.06
N GLY A 30 -6.77 13.29 -21.17
CA GLY A 30 -5.32 13.18 -21.40
C GLY A 30 -4.50 12.55 -20.28
N GLN A 31 -5.00 12.51 -19.04
CA GLN A 31 -4.24 11.94 -17.92
C GLN A 31 -4.88 10.64 -17.44
N ALA A 32 -4.23 9.51 -17.70
CA ALA A 32 -4.70 8.24 -17.17
C ALA A 32 -4.65 8.28 -15.64
N ARG A 33 -5.78 7.96 -15.00
CA ARG A 33 -5.89 7.73 -13.55
C ARG A 33 -5.13 6.51 -13.04
N PHE A 34 -4.44 5.80 -13.92
CA PHE A 34 -3.75 4.54 -13.65
C PHE A 34 -2.29 4.66 -14.10
N LEU A 35 -1.40 4.03 -13.33
CA LEU A 35 -0.01 3.85 -13.72
C LEU A 35 0.01 3.11 -15.06
N GLN A 36 0.70 3.69 -16.04
CA GLN A 36 0.72 3.20 -17.43
C GLN A 36 1.92 2.26 -17.66
N SER A 37 2.95 2.39 -16.83
CA SER A 37 4.15 1.58 -16.92
C SER A 37 3.87 0.10 -16.63
N ARG A 38 4.53 -0.78 -17.39
CA ARG A 38 4.59 -2.22 -17.09
C ARG A 38 5.60 -2.53 -15.99
N ASN A 39 6.50 -1.59 -15.69
CA ASN A 39 7.52 -1.72 -14.66
C ASN A 39 7.03 -0.97 -13.41
N LEU A 40 6.36 -1.71 -12.53
CA LEU A 40 5.79 -1.20 -11.29
C LEU A 40 6.51 -1.83 -10.11
N ASN A 41 6.76 -1.00 -9.11
CA ASN A 41 7.15 -1.46 -7.79
C ASN A 41 5.96 -1.35 -6.86
N CYS A 42 5.86 -2.27 -5.92
CA CYS A 42 4.79 -2.32 -4.94
C CYS A 42 5.36 -2.58 -3.56
N ILE A 43 5.07 -1.69 -2.61
CA ILE A 43 5.37 -1.88 -1.19
C ILE A 43 4.05 -2.07 -0.45
N ALA A 44 3.94 -3.18 0.29
CA ALA A 44 2.81 -3.45 1.16
C ALA A 44 3.11 -2.96 2.58
N LEU A 45 2.19 -2.19 3.16
CA LEU A 45 2.16 -1.93 4.59
C LEU A 45 1.18 -2.91 5.24
N CYS A 46 1.73 -3.77 6.09
CA CYS A 46 0.98 -4.82 6.75
C CYS A 46 0.86 -4.54 8.25
N GLU A 47 -0.29 -4.89 8.81
CA GLU A 47 -0.47 -5.09 10.23
C GLU A 47 -0.16 -6.55 10.55
N VAL A 48 0.62 -6.78 11.60
CA VAL A 48 1.06 -8.12 12.00
C VAL A 48 0.69 -8.36 13.45
N ILE A 49 -0.01 -9.45 13.72
CA ILE A 49 -0.38 -9.86 15.07
C ILE A 49 0.89 -10.31 15.80
N THR A 50 1.10 -9.78 17.01
CA THR A 50 2.19 -10.26 17.88
C THR A 50 1.83 -11.65 18.41
N SER A 51 2.67 -12.65 18.15
CA SER A 51 2.51 -14.00 18.66
C SER A 51 3.86 -14.61 19.02
N LYS A 52 3.85 -15.75 19.71
CA LYS A 52 5.06 -16.51 20.04
C LYS A 52 5.85 -16.97 18.80
N ASP A 53 5.18 -17.06 17.65
CA ASP A 53 5.75 -17.54 16.39
C ASP A 53 6.36 -16.40 15.56
N LEU A 54 6.15 -15.14 15.98
CA LEU A 54 6.75 -13.97 15.33
C LEU A 54 8.23 -13.85 15.73
N GLN A 55 9.12 -13.99 14.75
CA GLN A 55 10.56 -13.99 14.96
C GLN A 55 11.20 -12.70 14.43
N LYS A 56 12.26 -12.23 15.10
CA LYS A 56 13.02 -11.04 14.69
C LYS A 56 14.50 -11.37 14.50
N HIS A 57 15.07 -10.95 13.38
CA HIS A 57 16.50 -10.99 13.12
C HIS A 57 16.98 -9.63 12.59
N GLY A 58 17.74 -8.89 13.39
CA GLY A 58 18.14 -7.51 13.06
C GLY A 58 16.92 -6.60 12.93
N SER A 59 16.72 -6.02 11.73
CA SER A 59 15.57 -5.18 11.36
C SER A 59 14.44 -5.95 10.67
N ILE A 60 14.61 -7.26 10.45
CA ILE A 60 13.67 -8.08 9.69
C ILE A 60 12.83 -8.92 10.65
N TRP A 61 11.52 -8.91 10.44
CA TRP A 61 10.57 -9.76 11.14
C TRP A 61 10.07 -10.86 10.21
N VAL A 62 9.93 -12.08 10.73
CA VAL A 62 9.41 -13.24 10.02
C VAL A 62 8.18 -13.76 10.77
N CYS A 63 7.03 -13.74 10.10
CA CYS A 63 5.78 -14.30 10.60
C CYS A 63 5.42 -15.54 9.76
N PRO A 64 5.53 -16.76 10.31
CA PRO A 64 5.29 -17.99 9.55
C PRO A 64 3.81 -18.32 9.37
N ILE A 65 2.91 -17.66 10.13
CA ILE A 65 1.46 -17.89 10.11
C ILE A 65 0.81 -16.82 9.23
N PRO A 66 0.30 -17.16 8.03
CA PRO A 66 -0.24 -16.17 7.09
C PRO A 66 -1.43 -15.38 7.65
N ASP A 67 -2.29 -16.05 8.42
CA ASP A 67 -3.49 -15.45 9.03
C ASP A 67 -3.16 -14.33 10.04
N ASN A 68 -1.90 -14.26 10.50
CA ASN A 68 -1.45 -13.20 11.40
C ASN A 68 -1.00 -11.93 10.68
N VAL A 69 -1.03 -11.90 9.33
CA VAL A 69 -0.60 -10.77 8.52
C VAL A 69 -1.78 -10.23 7.72
N CYS A 70 -2.10 -8.95 7.90
CA CYS A 70 -3.14 -8.27 7.14
C CYS A 70 -2.53 -7.08 6.37
N THR A 71 -2.60 -7.11 5.04
CA THR A 71 -2.20 -5.95 4.22
C THR A 71 -3.22 -4.83 4.39
N ARG A 72 -2.77 -3.67 4.88
CA ARG A 72 -3.62 -2.47 5.04
C ARG A 72 -3.54 -1.55 3.83
N PHE A 73 -2.34 -1.35 3.31
CA PHE A 73 -2.10 -0.46 2.18
C PHE A 73 -1.11 -1.06 1.18
N LEU A 74 -1.29 -0.69 -0.09
CA LEU A 74 -0.35 -0.95 -1.17
C LEU A 74 0.11 0.40 -1.73
N PHE A 75 1.42 0.65 -1.67
CA PHE A 75 2.05 1.79 -2.31
C PHE A 75 2.63 1.30 -3.64
N VAL A 76 1.97 1.66 -4.74
CA VAL A 76 2.38 1.28 -6.09
C VAL A 76 2.94 2.50 -6.80
N TYR A 77 4.13 2.35 -7.37
CA TYR A 77 4.81 3.43 -8.08
C TYR A 77 5.54 2.89 -9.31
N GLU A 78 5.70 3.76 -10.31
CA GLU A 78 6.45 3.41 -11.51
C GLU A 78 7.96 3.40 -11.24
N ASN A 79 8.65 2.44 -11.85
CA ASN A 79 10.09 2.31 -11.72
C ASN A 79 10.76 3.59 -12.29
N GLY A 80 11.39 4.39 -11.43
CA GLY A 80 12.06 5.65 -11.81
C GLY A 80 11.57 6.92 -11.10
N GLN A 81 10.42 6.87 -10.39
CA GLN A 81 9.95 7.99 -9.53
C GLN A 81 10.15 7.76 -8.03
N VAL A 82 10.84 6.69 -7.65
CA VAL A 82 11.24 6.49 -6.26
C VAL A 82 12.54 7.20 -6.01
N GLY A 83 12.57 7.95 -4.91
CA GLY A 83 13.71 8.72 -4.45
C GLY A 83 15.02 7.91 -4.40
N ASP A 84 16.12 8.64 -4.27
CA ASP A 84 17.47 8.09 -4.31
C ASP A 84 17.64 6.91 -3.33
N VAL A 85 18.00 5.73 -3.86
CA VAL A 85 18.19 4.49 -3.11
C VAL A 85 19.28 4.60 -2.02
N HIS A 86 20.16 5.59 -2.13
CA HIS A 86 21.19 5.88 -1.13
C HIS A 86 20.67 6.70 0.05
N ILE A 87 19.44 7.21 -0.01
CA ILE A 87 18.82 7.93 1.09
C ILE A 87 18.35 6.92 2.14
N ASN A 88 19.11 6.86 3.25
CA ASN A 88 18.70 6.15 4.44
C ASN A 88 17.95 7.10 5.38
N THR A 89 16.63 6.94 5.50
CA THR A 89 15.80 7.75 6.41
C THR A 89 16.09 7.52 7.90
N GLN A 90 16.91 6.52 8.23
CA GLN A 90 17.43 6.28 9.59
C GLN A 90 18.74 7.03 9.87
N ASP A 91 19.39 7.64 8.86
CA ASP A 91 20.55 8.52 9.09
C ASP A 91 20.10 9.75 9.90
N ALA A 92 20.87 10.11 10.92
CA ALA A 92 20.51 11.19 11.84
C ALA A 92 20.33 12.56 11.17
N ARG A 93 21.00 12.82 10.04
CA ARG A 93 20.82 14.06 9.26
C ARG A 93 19.46 14.08 8.57
N ILE A 94 19.17 13.03 7.81
CA ILE A 94 17.90 12.88 7.09
C ILE A 94 16.73 12.83 8.07
N HIS A 95 16.89 12.13 9.18
CA HIS A 95 15.89 12.07 10.25
C HIS A 95 15.56 13.46 10.82
N ARG A 96 16.58 14.30 11.07
CA ARG A 96 16.36 15.67 11.55
C ARG A 96 15.62 16.53 10.52
N GLU A 97 15.96 16.42 9.25
CA GLU A 97 15.26 17.15 8.17
C GLU A 97 13.79 16.73 8.11
N ILE A 98 13.52 15.42 8.19
CA ILE A 98 12.14 14.89 8.22
C ILE A 98 11.36 15.50 9.40
N LEU A 99 11.93 15.49 10.60
CA LEU A 99 11.28 16.05 11.80
C LEU A 99 11.02 17.56 11.66
N GLN A 100 11.97 18.32 11.11
CA GLN A 100 11.80 19.76 10.87
C GLN A 100 10.63 20.03 9.93
N VAL A 101 10.53 19.29 8.82
CA VAL A 101 9.43 19.46 7.86
C VAL A 101 8.08 19.09 8.49
N ILE A 102 8.01 18.00 9.27
CA ILE A 102 6.79 17.60 9.98
C ILE A 102 6.35 18.71 10.95
N ALA A 103 7.27 19.26 11.74
CA ALA A 103 6.98 20.33 12.69
C ALA A 103 6.54 21.63 11.98
N SER A 104 7.09 21.93 10.81
CA SER A 104 6.72 23.13 10.03
C SER A 104 5.32 23.05 9.38
N LYS A 105 4.76 21.84 9.21
CA LYS A 105 3.46 21.61 8.57
C LYS A 105 2.27 21.61 9.53
N THR A 106 2.47 21.96 10.79
CA THR A 106 1.35 22.16 11.73
C THR A 106 0.73 23.55 11.47
N CYS A 107 -0.13 23.63 10.46
CA CYS A 107 -1.09 24.73 10.24
C CYS A 107 -2.51 24.18 10.42
#